data_AF-E2B2N5-F1
#
_entry.id   AF-E2B2N5-F1
#
_cell.length_a   1.000
_cell.length_b   1.000
_cell.length_c   1.000
_cell.angle_alpha   90.00
_cell.angle_beta   90.00
_cell.angle_gamma   90.00
#
_symmetry.space_group_name_H-M   'P 1'
#
loop_
_entity.id
_entity.type
_entity.pdbx_description
1 polymer ?
#
loop_
_entity_poly.entity_id
_entity_poly.type
_entity_poly.pdbx_seq_one_letter_code
_entity_poly.pdbx_strand_id
1 'polypeptide(L)'
;LLHYVSDDVPGGSYKYYSLTYDGYIKIRLTSLTGDADLYASQITNKPTYEPDHYCLQSTTCGEDIIFIPKSFKRPVSIGVYGHPSHEISKYTLLVF
;
A
#
# COMPACT_ATOMS: atom_id res chain seq x y z
N LEU A 1 10.49 0.99 13.40
CA LEU A 1 9.27 0.20 13.10
C LEU A 1 8.14 0.82 13.91
N LEU A 2 7.26 1.56 13.24
CA LEU A 2 6.10 2.22 13.82
C LEU A 2 4.89 1.29 13.86
N HIS A 3 4.65 0.55 12.76
CA HIS A 3 3.55 -0.40 12.66
C HIS A 3 3.92 -1.64 11.87
N TYR A 4 3.24 -2.73 12.21
CA TYR A 4 3.27 -4.01 11.52
C TYR A 4 1.83 -4.50 11.34
N VAL A 5 1.48 -4.89 10.12
CA VAL A 5 0.21 -5.51 9.77
C VAL A 5 0.51 -6.80 9.01
N SER A 6 -0.25 -7.85 9.32
CA SER A 6 -0.27 -9.10 8.55
C SER A 6 -1.72 -9.35 8.16
N ASP A 7 -1.99 -9.45 6.87
CA ASP A 7 -3.36 -9.53 6.38
C ASP A 7 -3.44 -10.22 5.01
N ASP A 8 -4.65 -10.39 4.50
CA ASP A 8 -4.94 -10.91 3.15
C ASP A 8 -5.86 -9.98 2.35
N VAL A 9 -5.81 -10.06 1.03
CA VAL A 9 -6.68 -9.32 0.11
C VAL A 9 -7.11 -10.22 -1.05
N PRO A 10 -8.42 -10.32 -1.35
CA PRO A 10 -8.89 -11.06 -2.51
C PRO A 10 -8.43 -10.43 -3.84
N GLY A 11 -8.27 -11.26 -4.87
CA GLY A 11 -7.98 -10.81 -6.23
C GLY A 11 -9.03 -9.82 -6.73
N GLY A 12 -8.58 -8.72 -7.35
CA GLY A 12 -9.46 -7.64 -7.83
C GLY A 12 -10.04 -6.75 -6.72
N SER A 13 -9.70 -6.99 -5.45
CA SER A 13 -10.19 -6.23 -4.30
C SER A 13 -9.09 -5.40 -3.65
N TYR A 14 -9.50 -4.51 -2.73
CA TYR A 14 -8.61 -3.60 -2.02
C TYR A 14 -8.78 -3.68 -0.51
N LYS A 15 -7.67 -3.48 0.21
CA LYS A 15 -7.67 -3.06 1.60
C LYS A 15 -7.07 -1.66 1.72
N TYR A 16 -7.66 -0.85 2.61
CA TYR A 16 -7.28 0.55 2.77
C TYR A 16 -6.83 0.83 4.20
N TYR A 17 -5.76 1.59 4.33
CA TYR A 17 -5.20 2.06 5.60
C TYR A 17 -5.01 3.57 5.57
N SER A 18 -4.98 4.19 6.75
CA SER A 18 -4.77 5.64 6.91
C SER A 18 -3.50 5.89 7.71
N LEU A 19 -2.53 6.58 7.11
CA LEU A 19 -1.26 6.95 7.74
C LEU A 19 -1.33 8.39 8.25
N THR A 20 -1.35 8.57 9.57
CA THR A 20 -1.40 9.90 10.21
C THR A 20 -0.03 10.42 10.67
N TYR A 21 1.01 9.58 10.68
CA TYR A 21 2.34 9.96 11.13
C TYR A 21 2.99 11.02 10.24
N ASP A 22 3.42 12.13 10.84
CA ASP A 22 4.23 13.14 10.18
C ASP A 22 5.65 12.66 9.88
N GLY A 23 6.32 13.33 8.94
CA GLY A 23 7.72 13.06 8.60
C GLY A 23 7.91 12.25 7.32
N TYR A 24 9.15 11.85 7.09
CA TYR A 24 9.52 10.96 5.99
C TYR A 24 9.32 9.52 6.46
N ILE A 25 8.43 8.78 5.79
CA ILE A 25 8.00 7.45 6.22
C ILE A 25 8.31 6.45 5.11
N LYS A 26 8.89 5.31 5.48
CA LYS A 26 9.04 4.17 4.56
C LYS A 26 7.92 3.18 4.85
N ILE A 27 7.21 2.76 3.80
CA ILE A 27 6.28 1.65 3.85
C ILE A 27 6.85 0.52 3.00
N ARG A 28 6.84 -0.69 3.56
CA ARG A 28 7.23 -1.90 2.86
C ARG A 28 6.08 -2.91 2.92
N LEU A 29 5.61 -3.32 1.77
CA LEU A 29 4.73 -4.45 1.59
C LEU A 29 5.55 -5.66 1.11
N THR A 30 5.26 -6.82 1.66
CA THR A 30 5.86 -8.09 1.24
C THR A 30 4.74 -9.08 1.01
N SER A 31 4.57 -9.51 -0.24
CA SER A 31 3.67 -10.60 -0.60
C SER A 31 4.23 -11.93 -0.07
N LEU A 32 3.51 -12.57 0.85
CA LEU A 32 3.84 -13.90 1.38
C LEU A 32 3.35 -15.00 0.44
N THR A 33 2.15 -14.82 -0.13
CA THR A 33 1.56 -15.65 -1.17
C THR A 33 0.73 -14.77 -2.09
N GLY A 34 0.62 -15.15 -3.36
CA GLY A 34 -0.08 -14.32 -4.35
C GLY A 34 0.75 -13.12 -4.77
N ASP A 35 0.06 -12.05 -5.15
CA ASP A 35 0.66 -10.80 -5.63
C ASP A 35 -0.18 -9.63 -5.13
N ALA A 36 0.35 -8.87 -4.18
CA ALA A 36 -0.30 -7.71 -3.60
C ALA A 36 0.50 -6.46 -3.96
N ASP A 37 -0.19 -5.46 -4.49
CA ASP A 37 0.39 -4.22 -4.98
C ASP A 37 0.13 -3.07 -4.01
N LEU A 38 1.06 -2.11 -3.93
CA LEU A 38 1.01 -1.00 -2.98
C LEU A 38 0.81 0.35 -3.65
N TYR A 39 -0.20 1.09 -3.20
CA TYR A 39 -0.53 2.45 -3.67
C TYR A 39 -0.69 3.41 -2.49
N ALA A 40 -0.37 4.68 -2.69
CA ALA A 40 -0.60 5.73 -1.69
C ALA A 40 -1.02 7.05 -2.31
N SER A 41 -1.89 7.80 -1.62
CA SER A 41 -2.34 9.13 -2.04
C SER A 41 -2.57 10.06 -0.85
N GLN A 42 -2.20 11.33 -1.03
CA GLN A 42 -2.57 12.43 -0.13
C GLN A 42 -3.82 13.20 -0.63
N ILE A 43 -4.39 12.79 -1.77
CA ILE A 43 -5.46 13.51 -2.48
C ILE A 43 -6.77 12.72 -2.40
N THR A 44 -6.71 11.40 -2.60
CA THR A 44 -7.87 10.50 -2.53
C THR A 44 -7.80 9.57 -1.34
N ASN A 45 -8.97 9.25 -0.78
CA ASN A 45 -9.11 8.32 0.33
C ASN A 45 -8.99 6.84 -0.07
N LYS A 46 -9.13 6.55 -1.37
CA LYS A 46 -9.15 5.19 -1.92
C LYS A 46 -8.24 5.10 -3.15
N PRO A 47 -6.91 5.07 -2.96
CA PRO A 47 -6.01 4.94 -4.09
C PRO A 47 -6.13 3.57 -4.75
N THR A 48 -6.13 3.55 -6.08
CA THR A 48 -6.30 2.35 -6.90
C THR A 48 -5.15 2.20 -7.90
N TYR A 49 -5.15 1.15 -8.73
CA TYR A 49 -4.19 1.01 -9.82
C TYR A 49 -4.37 2.03 -10.96
N GLU A 50 -5.45 2.83 -10.96
CA GLU A 50 -5.71 3.80 -12.02
C GLU A 50 -4.72 4.98 -11.93
N PRO A 51 -4.08 5.40 -13.05
CA PRO A 51 -2.97 6.37 -13.05
C PRO A 51 -3.22 7.73 -12.36
N ASP A 52 -4.49 8.13 -12.17
CA ASP A 52 -4.86 9.40 -11.52
C ASP A 52 -5.38 9.21 -10.08
N HIS A 53 -5.43 7.98 -9.60
CA HIS A 53 -5.94 7.63 -8.27
C HIS A 53 -4.82 7.35 -7.26
N TYR A 54 -3.55 7.59 -7.58
CA TYR A 54 -2.46 7.51 -6.60
C TYR A 54 -1.43 8.63 -6.79
N CYS A 55 -0.67 8.90 -5.73
CA CYS A 55 0.50 9.78 -5.80
C CYS A 55 1.79 8.97 -5.87
N LEU A 56 1.81 7.78 -5.28
CA LEU A 56 2.96 6.87 -5.23
C LEU A 56 2.47 5.43 -5.40
N GLN A 57 3.29 4.58 -6.02
CA GLN A 57 3.00 3.17 -6.16
C GLN A 57 4.28 2.31 -6.16
N SER A 58 4.12 1.03 -5.85
CA SER A 58 5.09 -0.03 -6.13
C SER A 58 4.30 -1.30 -6.43
N THR A 59 4.57 -1.89 -7.59
CA THR A 59 3.81 -3.01 -8.18
C THR A 59 4.79 -4.03 -8.76
N THR A 60 5.55 -4.68 -7.89
CA THR A 60 6.62 -5.60 -8.27
C THR A 60 6.30 -7.01 -7.78
N CYS A 61 6.84 -8.04 -8.42
CA CYS A 61 6.63 -9.44 -7.99
C CYS A 61 7.44 -9.82 -6.72
N GLY A 62 7.71 -8.86 -5.81
CA GLY A 62 8.66 -8.99 -4.71
C GLY A 62 8.33 -8.10 -3.51
N GLU A 63 9.32 -7.33 -3.01
CA GLU A 63 9.07 -6.33 -1.98
C GLU A 63 8.63 -5.01 -2.63
N ASP A 64 7.45 -4.53 -2.24
CA ASP A 64 6.93 -3.24 -2.68
C ASP A 64 7.22 -2.17 -1.65
N ILE A 65 8.00 -1.17 -2.07
CA ILE A 65 8.49 -0.12 -1.18
C ILE A 65 8.09 1.23 -1.73
N ILE A 66 7.43 2.01 -0.89
CA ILE A 66 7.18 3.43 -1.15
C ILE A 66 7.73 4.29 -0.01
N PHE A 67 8.19 5.48 -0.38
CA PHE A 67 8.69 6.47 0.56
C PHE A 67 7.76 7.67 0.54
N ILE A 68 7.04 7.88 1.63
CA ILE A 68 6.12 9.01 1.80
C ILE A 68 6.94 10.25 2.18
N PRO A 69 6.96 11.31 1.35
CA PRO A 69 7.66 12.55 1.66
C PRO A 69 7.07 13.24 2.90
N LYS A 70 7.92 13.99 3.61
CA LYS A 70 7.48 14.87 4.70
C LYS A 70 6.50 15.95 4.25
N SER A 71 6.54 16.34 2.97
CA SER A 71 5.65 17.35 2.39
C SER A 71 4.23 16.85 2.11
N PHE A 72 3.96 15.54 2.20
CA PHE A 72 2.63 15.01 1.94
C PHE A 72 1.65 15.41 3.05
N LYS A 73 0.49 15.96 2.69
CA LYS A 73 -0.61 16.23 3.61
C LYS A 73 -1.08 14.94 4.28
N ARG A 74 -1.38 15.03 5.57
CA ARG A 74 -1.88 13.92 6.37
C ARG A 74 -3.40 14.01 6.56
N PRO A 75 -4.11 12.86 6.68
CA PRO A 75 -3.57 11.50 6.53
C PRO A 75 -3.20 11.17 5.07
N VAL A 76 -2.25 10.27 4.89
CA VAL A 76 -1.99 9.64 3.58
C VAL A 76 -2.75 8.32 3.54
N SER A 77 -3.61 8.16 2.54
CA SER A 77 -4.32 6.91 2.31
C SER A 77 -3.43 5.92 1.61
N ILE A 78 -3.43 4.68 2.11
CA ILE A 78 -2.69 3.55 1.57
C ILE A 78 -3.70 2.54 1.03
N GLY A 79 -3.50 2.08 -0.20
CA GLY A 79 -4.27 1.03 -0.83
C GLY A 79 -3.37 -0.18 -1.07
N VAL A 80 -3.84 -1.35 -0.64
CA VAL A 80 -3.24 -2.64 -0.99
C VAL A 80 -4.21 -3.37 -1.90
N TYR A 81 -3.77 -3.66 -3.13
CA TYR A 81 -4.57 -4.32 -4.15
C TYR A 81 -4.16 -5.78 -4.29
N GLY A 82 -5.12 -6.70 -4.33
CA GLY A 82 -4.84 -8.09 -4.69
C GLY A 82 -4.86 -8.25 -6.22
N HIS A 83 -3.74 -8.61 -6.84
CA HIS A 83 -3.70 -8.78 -8.29
C HIS A 83 -4.62 -9.93 -8.73
N PRO A 84 -5.47 -9.78 -9.77
CA PRO A 84 -6.48 -10.77 -10.16
C PRO A 84 -5.96 -12.13 -10.63
N SER A 85 -4.65 -12.25 -10.90
CA SER A 85 -4.02 -13.53 -11.24
C SER A 85 -4.00 -14.51 -10.07
N HIS A 86 -4.29 -14.05 -8.85
CA HIS A 86 -4.38 -14.85 -7.64
C HIS A 86 -5.74 -14.64 -6.99
N GLU A 87 -6.35 -15.72 -6.49
CA GLU A 87 -7.65 -15.65 -5.80
C GLU A 87 -7.55 -14.83 -4.50
N ILE A 88 -6.42 -14.98 -3.80
CA ILE A 88 -6.11 -14.26 -2.57
C ILE A 88 -4.60 -14.02 -2.47
N SER A 89 -4.22 -12.81 -2.05
CA SER A 89 -2.84 -12.44 -1.75
C SER A 89 -2.69 -12.21 -0.25
N LYS A 90 -1.73 -12.89 0.38
CA LYS A 90 -1.38 -12.67 1.81
C LYS A 90 -0.13 -11.82 1.86
N TYR A 91 -0.10 -10.83 2.74
CA TYR A 91 1.00 -9.88 2.80
C TYR A 91 1.29 -9.39 4.21
N THR A 92 2.48 -8.86 4.39
CA THR A 92 2.83 -8.02 5.55
C THR A 92 3.07 -6.59 5.12
N LEU A 93 2.61 -5.63 5.92
CA LEU A 93 2.85 -4.20 5.73
C LEU A 93 3.61 -3.65 6.93
N LEU A 94 4.82 -3.15 6.70
CA LEU A 94 5.67 -2.55 7.71
C LEU A 94 5.82 -1.05 7.46
N VAL A 95 5.60 -0.26 8.50
CA VAL A 95 5.78 1.20 8.49
C VAL A 95 6.98 1.54 9.38
N PHE A 96 7.97 2.24 8.84
CA PHE A 96 9.20 2.60 9.55
C PHE A 96 9.28 4.08 9.87
#